data_AF-A0A957QP39-F1
#
_entry.id   AF-A0A957QP39-F1
#
_cell.length_a   1.000
_cell.length_b   1.000
_cell.length_c   1.000
_cell.angle_alpha   90.00
_cell.angle_beta   90.00
_cell.angle_gamma   90.00
#
_symmetry.space_group_name_H-M   'P 1'
#
loop_
_entity.id
_entity.type
_entity.pdbx_description
1 polymer ?
#
loop_
_entity_poly.entity_id
_entity_poly.type
_entity_poly.pdbx_seq_one_letter_code
_entity_poly.pdbx_strand_id
1 'polypeptide(L)'
;MTSLEPDPQTIEFLENLVIDCCISSDSAAVMNLLLSKPEGTWLSLSNDLHYLPSALDEFSEGKVSIEGDMFVTWTDHPAGIDSTLKLVIFYVDSLLWSKVCIYNAA
;
A
#
# COMPACT_ATOMS: atom_id res chain seq x y z
N MET A 1 -6.00 -24.22 -14.26
CA MET A 1 -5.73 -23.03 -13.43
C MET A 1 -4.69 -22.23 -14.18
N THR A 2 -5.14 -21.26 -14.97
CA THR A 2 -4.26 -20.28 -15.62
C THR A 2 -3.63 -19.41 -14.53
N SER A 3 -2.32 -19.16 -14.65
CA SER A 3 -1.58 -18.29 -13.74
C SER A 3 -2.35 -16.98 -13.52
N LEU A 4 -2.61 -16.64 -12.25
CA LEU A 4 -3.19 -15.37 -11.79
C LEU A 4 -2.10 -14.28 -11.72
N GLU A 5 -0.97 -14.47 -12.39
CA GLU A 5 0.10 -13.49 -12.37
C GLU A 5 -0.39 -12.22 -13.07
N PRO A 6 -0.39 -11.07 -12.36
CA PRO A 6 -0.73 -9.80 -12.97
C PRO A 6 0.20 -9.51 -14.15
N ASP A 7 -0.34 -8.88 -15.18
CA ASP A 7 0.48 -8.46 -16.31
C ASP A 7 1.56 -7.45 -15.85
N PRO A 8 2.65 -7.29 -16.62
CA PRO A 8 3.76 -6.41 -16.21
C PRO A 8 3.36 -4.96 -15.94
N GLN A 9 2.33 -4.43 -16.61
CA GLN A 9 1.87 -3.05 -16.38
C GLN A 9 1.13 -2.94 -15.06
N THR A 10 0.36 -3.96 -14.70
CA THR A 10 -0.27 -4.07 -13.38
C THR A 10 0.78 -4.15 -12.27
N ILE A 11 1.85 -4.93 -12.47
CA ILE A 11 2.95 -5.01 -11.49
C ILE A 11 3.65 -3.66 -11.34
N GLU A 12 4.02 -3.01 -12.44
CA GLU A 12 4.70 -1.71 -12.42
C GLU A 12 3.84 -0.63 -11.76
N PHE A 13 2.54 -0.60 -12.06
CA PHE A 13 1.58 0.29 -11.39
C PHE A 13 1.53 0.04 -9.88
N LEU A 14 1.41 -1.22 -9.47
CA LEU A 14 1.34 -1.59 -8.05
C LEU A 14 2.63 -1.25 -7.31
N GLU A 15 3.79 -1.38 -7.97
CA GLU A 15 5.07 -0.99 -7.41
C GLU A 15 5.19 0.52 -7.22
N ASN A 16 4.78 1.31 -8.23
CA ASN A 16 4.76 2.77 -8.13
C ASN A 16 3.80 3.25 -7.05
N LEU A 17 2.60 2.67 -6.96
CA LEU A 17 1.63 2.98 -5.91
C LEU A 17 2.21 2.79 -4.50
N VAL A 18 2.91 1.68 -4.27
CA VAL A 18 3.56 1.40 -2.98
C VAL A 18 4.67 2.42 -2.70
N ILE A 19 5.46 2.77 -3.71
CA ILE A 19 6.52 3.78 -3.61
C ILE A 19 5.93 5.13 -3.24
N ASP A 20 4.89 5.56 -3.95
CA ASP A 20 4.23 6.83 -3.71
C ASP A 20 3.64 6.86 -2.30
N CYS A 21 2.96 5.80 -1.87
CA CYS A 21 2.44 5.66 -0.51
C CYS A 21 3.52 5.70 0.58
N CYS A 22 4.77 5.31 0.29
CA CYS A 22 5.84 5.29 1.28
C CYS A 22 6.75 6.56 1.23
N ILE A 23 6.73 7.37 0.15
CA ILE A 23 7.71 8.47 -0.08
C ILE A 23 7.08 9.87 -0.24
N SER A 24 5.89 10.01 -0.81
CA SER A 24 5.29 11.33 -1.10
C SER A 24 4.86 12.08 0.18
N SER A 25 4.84 13.41 0.12
CA SER A 25 4.37 14.27 1.23
C SER A 25 2.88 14.11 1.50
N ASP A 26 2.09 13.73 0.50
CA ASP A 26 0.66 13.43 0.65
C ASP A 26 0.44 12.06 1.32
N SER A 27 1.45 11.19 1.25
CA SER A 27 1.46 9.85 1.84
C SER A 27 1.67 9.85 3.34
N ALA A 28 2.17 10.95 3.90
CA ALA A 28 2.26 11.12 5.35
C ALA A 28 0.87 11.00 5.99
N ALA A 29 -0.21 11.43 5.33
CA ALA A 29 -1.57 11.29 5.84
C ALA A 29 -2.02 9.82 5.87
N VAL A 30 -1.72 9.04 4.81
CA VAL A 30 -1.98 7.58 4.76
C VAL A 30 -1.24 6.89 5.91
N MET A 31 0.06 7.15 6.01
CA MET A 31 0.92 6.49 6.99
C MET A 31 0.54 6.88 8.42
N ASN A 32 0.20 8.15 8.66
CA ASN A 32 -0.31 8.57 9.96
C ASN A 32 -1.64 7.90 10.31
N LEU A 33 -2.57 7.77 9.35
CA LEU A 33 -3.82 7.04 9.58
C LEU A 33 -3.54 5.56 9.88
N LEU A 34 -2.67 4.92 9.11
CA LEU A 34 -2.31 3.52 9.28
C LEU A 34 -1.65 3.26 10.64
N LEU A 35 -0.67 4.08 11.02
CA LEU A 35 0.04 4.00 12.30
C LEU A 35 -0.82 4.43 13.50
N SER A 36 -1.93 5.15 13.28
CA SER A 36 -2.91 5.44 14.34
C SER A 36 -3.74 4.21 14.75
N LYS A 37 -3.74 3.16 13.93
CA LYS A 37 -4.42 1.90 14.21
C LYS A 37 -3.48 0.93 14.95
N PRO A 38 -4.03 -0.01 15.74
CA PRO A 38 -3.24 -1.10 16.29
C PRO A 38 -2.48 -1.86 15.18
N GLU A 39 -1.26 -2.29 15.51
CA GLU A 39 -0.45 -3.14 14.65
C GLU A 39 -1.24 -4.34 14.10
N GLY A 40 -1.05 -4.67 12.83
CA GLY A 40 -1.73 -5.78 12.15
C GLY A 40 -3.16 -5.47 11.71
N THR A 41 -3.69 -4.26 11.97
CA THR A 41 -5.01 -3.86 11.46
C THR A 41 -4.97 -3.66 9.96
N TRP A 42 -5.79 -4.42 9.22
CA TRP A 42 -5.98 -4.25 7.79
C TRP A 42 -6.97 -3.12 7.51
N LEU A 43 -6.56 -2.18 6.66
CA LEU A 43 -7.39 -1.09 6.14
C LEU A 43 -7.60 -1.29 4.65
N SER A 44 -8.82 -1.02 4.17
CA SER A 44 -9.17 -1.06 2.76
C SER A 44 -8.87 0.30 2.15
N LEU A 45 -7.98 0.38 1.14
CA LEU A 45 -7.68 1.65 0.47
C LEU A 45 -8.94 2.22 -0.21
N SER A 46 -9.79 1.33 -0.73
CA SER A 46 -11.04 1.69 -1.39
C SER A 46 -12.09 2.24 -0.43
N ASN A 47 -12.15 1.83 0.85
CA ASN A 47 -13.18 2.27 1.81
C ASN A 47 -12.69 3.24 2.90
N ASP A 48 -11.42 3.16 3.29
CA ASP A 48 -10.86 3.90 4.42
C ASP A 48 -10.04 5.11 3.95
N LEU A 49 -9.59 5.12 2.68
CA LEU A 49 -8.69 6.13 2.12
C LEU A 49 -9.31 6.93 0.96
N HIS A 50 -10.65 6.98 0.89
CA HIS A 50 -11.42 7.86 -0.01
C HIS A 50 -11.01 9.35 0.01
N TYR A 51 -10.20 9.76 1.00
CA TYR A 51 -9.76 11.12 1.25
C TYR A 51 -8.39 11.48 0.64
N LEU A 52 -7.82 10.64 -0.22
CA LEU A 52 -6.59 10.95 -0.96
C LEU A 52 -6.83 11.10 -2.47
N PRO A 53 -7.57 12.14 -2.88
CA PRO A 53 -7.86 12.41 -4.28
C PRO A 53 -6.60 12.67 -5.11
N SER A 54 -5.50 13.20 -4.54
CA SER A 54 -4.26 13.45 -5.29
C SER A 54 -3.52 12.17 -5.69
N ALA A 55 -3.52 11.15 -4.82
CA ALA A 55 -2.99 9.83 -5.18
C ALA A 55 -3.81 9.22 -6.33
N LEU A 56 -5.15 9.28 -6.22
CA LEU A 56 -6.10 8.78 -7.23
C LEU A 56 -6.09 9.53 -8.56
N ASP A 57 -5.85 10.82 -8.56
CA ASP A 57 -5.76 11.62 -9.78
C ASP A 57 -4.46 11.31 -10.56
N GLU A 58 -3.35 10.99 -9.88
CA GLU A 58 -2.16 10.41 -10.53
C GLU A 58 -2.40 8.96 -11.02
N PHE A 59 -3.31 8.21 -10.39
CA PHE A 59 -3.74 6.88 -10.88
C PHE A 59 -4.60 6.93 -12.16
N SER A 60 -5.10 8.11 -12.57
CA SER A 60 -5.98 8.24 -13.74
C SER A 60 -5.25 8.23 -15.10
N GLU A 61 -3.94 8.52 -15.13
CA GLU A 61 -3.15 8.46 -16.38
C GLU A 61 -2.72 7.03 -16.73
N GLY A 62 -2.62 6.14 -15.73
CA GLY A 62 -2.45 4.71 -15.92
C GLY A 62 -3.81 4.02 -16.00
N LYS A 63 -4.32 3.74 -17.21
CA LYS A 63 -5.53 2.92 -17.43
C LYS A 63 -5.34 1.43 -17.04
N VAL A 64 -4.80 1.15 -15.86
CA VAL A 64 -4.79 -0.18 -15.28
C VAL A 64 -5.93 -0.24 -14.28
N SER A 65 -7.07 -0.72 -14.74
CA SER A 65 -8.17 -1.08 -13.85
C SER A 65 -7.74 -2.31 -13.06
N ILE A 66 -7.21 -2.10 -11.85
CA ILE A 66 -7.14 -3.17 -10.85
C ILE A 66 -8.59 -3.52 -10.51
N GLU A 67 -9.04 -4.71 -10.94
CA GLU A 67 -10.24 -5.31 -10.36
C GLU A 67 -9.92 -5.67 -8.91
N GLY A 68 -10.84 -5.48 -7.95
CA GLY A 68 -10.65 -5.89 -6.55
C GLY A 68 -10.32 -4.77 -5.57
N ASP A 69 -10.26 -5.14 -4.29
CA ASP A 69 -9.95 -4.25 -3.19
C ASP A 69 -8.47 -4.38 -2.80
N MET A 70 -7.85 -3.23 -2.55
CA MET A 70 -6.51 -3.17 -2.00
C MET A 70 -6.57 -2.94 -0.49
N PHE A 71 -5.76 -3.71 0.24
CA PHE A 71 -5.65 -3.65 1.67
C PHE A 71 -4.23 -3.29 2.07
N VAL A 72 -4.09 -2.54 3.17
CA VAL A 72 -2.80 -2.19 3.75
C VAL A 72 -2.80 -2.48 5.24
N THR A 73 -1.68 -2.98 5.76
CA THR A 73 -1.44 -3.17 7.20
C THR A 73 0.01 -2.84 7.53
N TRP A 74 0.35 -2.82 8.82
CA TRP A 74 1.71 -2.61 9.28
C TRP A 74 2.07 -3.52 10.45
N THR A 75 3.35 -3.86 10.55
CA THR A 75 3.95 -4.54 11.71
C THR A 75 5.15 -3.78 12.23
N ASP A 76 5.47 -3.97 13.52
CA ASP A 76 6.76 -3.54 14.04
C ASP A 76 7.88 -4.34 13.37
N HIS A 77 9.07 -3.74 13.31
CA HIS A 77 10.27 -4.42 12.81
C HIS A 77 10.60 -5.63 13.70
N PRO A 78 11.28 -6.65 13.15
CA PRO A 78 11.80 -7.78 13.94
C PRO A 78 12.67 -7.27 15.09
N ALA A 79 12.52 -7.85 16.28
CA ALA A 79 13.29 -7.48 17.46
C ALA A 79 14.80 -7.36 17.15
N GLY A 80 15.39 -6.20 17.46
CA GLY A 80 16.82 -5.92 17.24
C GLY A 80 17.13 -4.99 16.06
N ILE A 81 16.11 -4.39 15.42
CA ILE A 81 16.25 -3.32 14.43
C ILE A 81 15.79 -1.99 15.05
N ASP A 82 16.03 -0.86 14.38
CA ASP A 82 15.61 0.48 14.80
C ASP A 82 14.08 0.57 15.00
N SER A 83 13.67 1.04 16.18
CA SER A 83 12.27 1.22 16.57
C SER A 83 11.44 2.15 15.69
N THR A 84 12.12 3.00 14.93
CA THR A 84 11.52 3.94 13.98
C THR A 84 11.09 3.26 12.69
N LEU A 85 11.63 2.08 12.36
CA LEU A 85 11.27 1.35 11.14
C LEU A 85 10.03 0.47 11.36
N LYS A 86 9.08 0.58 10.43
CA LYS A 86 7.84 -0.19 10.36
C LYS A 86 7.80 -0.98 9.07
N LEU A 87 7.28 -2.20 9.12
CA LEU A 87 7.02 -3.01 7.94
C LEU A 87 5.60 -2.74 7.46
N VAL A 88 5.44 -2.29 6.21
CA VAL A 88 4.13 -2.00 5.63
C VAL A 88 3.82 -3.04 4.58
N ILE A 89 2.64 -3.66 4.66
CA ILE A 89 2.23 -4.76 3.79
C ILE A 89 1.00 -4.32 3.01
N PHE A 90 1.09 -4.44 1.69
CA PHE A 90 0.02 -4.19 0.74
C PHE A 90 -0.46 -5.53 0.18
N TYR A 91 -1.78 -5.67 0.03
CA TYR A 91 -2.41 -6.87 -0.50
C TYR A 91 -3.53 -6.50 -1.47
N VAL A 92 -3.60 -7.16 -2.62
CA VAL A 92 -4.67 -7.03 -3.60
C VAL A 92 -5.38 -8.37 -3.72
N ASP A 93 -6.67 -8.39 -3.38
CA ASP A 93 -7.41 -9.63 -3.19
C ASP A 93 -7.70 -10.41 -4.48
N SER A 94 -8.09 -9.71 -5.53
CA SER A 94 -8.37 -10.26 -6.87
C SER A 94 -7.15 -10.91 -7.53
N LEU A 95 -5.97 -10.36 -7.26
CA LEU A 95 -4.70 -10.79 -7.82
C LEU A 95 -3.95 -11.76 -6.91
N LEU A 96 -4.42 -11.94 -5.66
CA LEU A 96 -3.71 -12.64 -4.59
C LEU A 96 -2.25 -12.16 -4.45
N TRP A 97 -2.04 -10.86 -4.72
CA TRP A 97 -0.71 -10.27 -4.79
C TRP A 97 -0.41 -9.50 -3.53
N SER A 98 0.83 -9.58 -3.05
CA SER A 98 1.29 -8.84 -1.88
C SER A 98 2.64 -8.20 -2.10
N LYS A 99 2.84 -7.01 -1.53
CA LYS A 99 4.12 -6.30 -1.52
C LYS A 99 4.39 -5.73 -0.14
N VAL A 100 5.67 -5.55 0.15
CA VAL A 100 6.13 -5.08 1.44
C VAL A 100 7.10 -3.93 1.24
N CYS A 101 6.92 -2.83 1.98
CA CYS A 101 7.85 -1.70 2.05
C CYS A 101 8.32 -1.51 3.51
N ILE A 102 9.47 -0.86 3.69
CA ILE A 102 9.93 -0.39 5.00
C ILE A 102 9.66 1.10 5.08
N TYR A 103 8.92 1.53 6.10
CA TYR A 103 8.64 2.92 6.37
C TYR A 103 9.43 3.39 7.59
N ASN A 104 10.07 4.55 7.51
CA ASN A 104 10.70 5.18 8.65
C ASN A 104 9.74 6.20 9.26
N ALA A 105 9.29 5.93 10.49
CA ALA A 105 8.38 6.76 11.27
C ALA A 105 9.10 7.80 12.17
N ALA A 106 10.41 7.99 11.98
CA ALA A 106 11.22 9.00 12.69
C ALA A 106 10.90 10.43 12.25
#